data_AF-A0A7J2XD63-F1
#
_entry.id   AF-A0A7J2XD63-F1
#
_cell.length_a   1.000
_cell.length_b   1.000
_cell.length_c   1.000
_cell.angle_alpha   90.00
_cell.angle_beta   90.00
_cell.angle_gamma   90.00
#
_symmetry.space_group_name_H-M   'P 1'
#
loop_
_entity.id
_entity.type
_entity.pdbx_description
1 polymer ?
#
loop_
_entity_poly.entity_id
_entity_poly.type
_entity_poly.pdbx_seq_one_letter_code
_entity_poly.pdbx_strand_id
1 'polypeptide(L)'
;MVSLDKAVIARLTIGDDHFEILVDPKAAMDLIDGKDVDILSSLAVDEVFRDARKGERASEESIKRCFGTEDVAEVARQIILRGNIQLTTEQRHEMQKRKFNQIVEIIARNAMDPRTKTPHPRKRIELAIEEAGVHIDPF
;
A
#
# COMPACT_ATOMS: atom_id res chain seq x y z
N MET A 1 4.69 15.20 8.45
CA MET A 1 4.03 16.09 7.49
C MET A 1 4.66 15.87 6.12
N VAL A 2 3.90 15.29 5.21
CA VAL A 2 4.33 14.80 3.90
C VAL A 2 4.02 15.87 2.86
N SER A 3 4.89 16.06 1.86
CA SER A 3 4.60 17.01 0.77
C SER A 3 3.48 16.47 -0.12
N LEU A 4 2.55 17.34 -0.51
CA LEU A 4 1.46 17.04 -1.46
C LEU A 4 1.96 16.35 -2.74
N ASP A 5 3.15 16.72 -3.22
CA ASP A 5 3.73 16.16 -4.46
C ASP A 5 4.13 14.69 -4.35
N LYS A 6 4.30 14.18 -3.12
CA LYS A 6 4.70 12.79 -2.84
C LYS A 6 3.55 11.94 -2.32
N ALA A 7 2.42 12.56 -2.00
CA ALA A 7 1.25 11.88 -1.49
C ALA A 7 0.55 11.09 -2.61
N VAL A 8 0.01 9.92 -2.27
CA VAL A 8 -0.80 9.09 -3.15
C VAL A 8 -2.25 9.12 -2.69
N ILE A 9 -3.16 8.92 -3.63
CA ILE A 9 -4.60 8.87 -3.35
C ILE A 9 -4.96 7.44 -2.95
N ALA A 10 -5.43 7.25 -1.72
CA ALA A 10 -6.11 6.02 -1.33
C ALA A 10 -7.62 6.24 -1.44
N ARG A 11 -8.32 5.37 -2.16
CA ARG A 11 -9.76 5.47 -2.45
C ARG A 11 -10.50 4.25 -1.92
N LEU A 12 -11.62 4.49 -1.24
CA LEU A 12 -12.59 3.48 -0.88
C LEU A 12 -13.98 3.89 -1.36
N THR A 13 -14.71 2.94 -1.94
CA THR A 13 -16.10 3.13 -2.37
C THR A 13 -17.00 2.26 -1.51
N ILE A 14 -18.01 2.85 -0.88
CA ILE A 14 -19.01 2.15 -0.06
C ILE A 14 -20.38 2.54 -0.59
N GLY A 15 -21.06 1.61 -1.27
CA GLY A 15 -22.32 1.92 -1.97
C GLY A 15 -22.09 2.96 -3.08
N ASP A 16 -22.80 4.09 -2.99
CA ASP A 16 -22.71 5.21 -3.95
C ASP A 16 -21.75 6.32 -3.50
N ASP A 17 -21.17 6.19 -2.31
CA ASP A 17 -20.24 7.18 -1.75
C ASP A 17 -18.78 6.82 -2.04
N HIS A 18 -18.00 7.83 -2.43
CA HIS A 18 -16.56 7.72 -2.68
C HIS A 18 -15.80 8.52 -1.63
N PHE A 19 -14.77 7.91 -1.07
CA PHE A 19 -13.90 8.53 -0.08
C PHE A 19 -12.45 8.41 -0.51
N GLU A 20 -11.73 9.51 -0.45
CA GLU A 20 -10.35 9.66 -0.85
C GLU A 20 -9.55 10.35 0.25
N ILE A 21 -8.32 9.87 0.44
CA ILE A 21 -7.34 10.50 1.33
C ILE A 21 -6.00 10.63 0.61
N LEU A 22 -5.23 11.64 1.02
CA LEU A 22 -3.86 11.84 0.56
C LEU A 22 -2.90 11.36 1.63
N VAL A 23 -2.22 10.25 1.34
CA VAL A 23 -1.34 9.56 2.30
C VAL A 23 0.04 9.33 1.71
N ASP A 24 1.06 9.27 2.56
CA ASP A 24 2.38 8.80 2.13
C ASP A 24 2.31 7.32 1.72
N PRO A 25 2.79 6.96 0.51
CA PRO A 25 2.72 5.58 0.04
C PRO A 25 3.50 4.60 0.92
N LYS A 26 4.60 5.00 1.55
CA LYS A 26 5.37 4.13 2.45
C LYS A 26 4.61 3.88 3.75
N ALA A 27 4.00 4.92 4.32
CA ALA A 27 3.20 4.79 5.54
C ALA A 27 1.94 3.93 5.32
N ALA A 28 1.26 4.12 4.18
CA ALA A 28 0.13 3.29 3.81
C ALA A 28 0.50 1.81 3.71
N MET A 29 1.69 1.51 3.17
CA MET A 29 2.22 0.16 3.09
C MET A 29 2.58 -0.43 4.45
N ASP A 30 3.26 0.34 5.29
CA ASP A 30 3.62 -0.13 6.62
C ASP A 30 2.35 -0.48 7.43
N LEU A 31 1.25 0.25 7.22
CA LEU A 31 -0.05 -0.07 7.81
C LEU A 31 -0.67 -1.35 7.23
N ILE A 32 -0.58 -1.60 5.92
CA ILE A 32 -1.04 -2.84 5.29
C ILE A 32 -0.22 -4.05 5.76
N ASP A 33 1.10 -3.87 5.94
CA ASP A 33 2.01 -4.86 6.52
C ASP A 33 1.73 -5.15 8.01
N GLY A 34 0.81 -4.40 8.64
CA GLY A 34 0.42 -4.56 10.05
C GLY A 34 1.40 -3.93 11.04
N LYS A 35 2.25 -2.99 10.60
CA LYS A 35 3.11 -2.21 11.50
C LYS A 35 2.32 -1.07 12.13
N ASP A 36 2.69 -0.70 13.35
CA ASP A 36 2.14 0.50 13.98
C ASP A 36 2.68 1.76 13.30
N VAL A 37 1.77 2.52 12.69
CA VAL A 37 2.06 3.78 12.00
C VAL A 37 1.15 4.86 12.57
N ASP A 38 1.72 6.02 12.86
CA ASP A 38 0.92 7.20 13.21
C ASP A 38 0.30 7.79 11.93
N ILE A 39 -1.00 7.59 11.80
CA ILE A 39 -1.74 7.91 10.57
C ILE A 39 -1.93 9.39 10.39
N LEU A 40 -2.12 10.16 11.46
CA LEU A 40 -2.21 11.62 11.39
C LEU A 40 -0.91 12.19 10.81
N SER A 41 0.25 11.69 11.26
CA SER A 41 1.54 12.15 10.73
C SER A 41 1.80 11.77 9.26
N SER A 42 1.09 10.74 8.79
CA SER A 42 1.25 10.10 7.47
C SER A 42 0.30 10.66 6.42
N LEU A 43 -0.76 11.34 6.84
CA LEU A 43 -1.63 12.10 5.96
C LEU A 43 -0.90 13.37 5.50
N ALA A 44 -1.07 13.70 4.23
CA ALA A 44 -0.64 15.00 3.71
C ALA A 44 -1.59 16.12 4.19
N VAL A 45 -2.87 15.77 4.35
CA VAL A 45 -3.94 16.63 4.84
C VAL A 45 -4.86 15.79 5.73
N ASP A 46 -5.16 16.30 6.92
CA ASP A 46 -6.04 15.65 7.91
C ASP A 46 -7.53 15.80 7.52
N GLU A 47 -7.88 15.52 6.27
CA GLU A 47 -9.23 15.64 5.73
C GLU A 47 -9.57 14.45 4.81
N VAL A 48 -10.85 14.08 4.80
CA VAL A 48 -11.40 13.06 3.90
C VAL A 48 -12.12 13.76 2.75
N PHE A 49 -11.71 13.44 1.54
CA PHE A 49 -12.24 14.01 0.30
C PHE A 49 -13.23 13.06 -0.35
N ARG A 50 -14.17 13.60 -1.11
CA ARG A 50 -14.91 12.85 -2.13
C ARG A 50 -14.09 12.74 -3.42
N ASP A 51 -13.39 13.83 -3.76
CA ASP A 51 -12.45 13.91 -4.88
C ASP A 51 -11.28 14.81 -4.47
N ALA A 52 -10.15 14.19 -4.15
CA ALA A 52 -8.95 14.86 -3.67
C ALA A 52 -8.31 15.76 -4.74
N ARG A 53 -8.51 15.44 -6.03
CA ARG A 53 -7.98 16.26 -7.14
C ARG A 53 -8.77 17.54 -7.33
N LYS A 54 -10.07 17.52 -7.06
CA LYS A 54 -10.95 18.69 -7.11
C LYS A 54 -11.05 19.44 -5.78
N GLY A 55 -10.53 18.86 -4.70
CA GLY A 55 -10.66 19.40 -3.35
C GLY A 55 -12.08 19.33 -2.80
N GLU A 56 -12.92 18.43 -3.31
CA GLU A 56 -14.28 18.24 -2.83
C GLU A 56 -14.25 17.42 -1.53
N ARG A 57 -14.70 18.00 -0.42
CA ARG A 57 -14.72 17.34 0.89
C ARG A 57 -15.92 16.41 1.03
N ALA A 58 -15.73 15.27 1.67
CA ALA A 58 -16.85 14.40 2.03
C ALA A 58 -17.67 15.04 3.17
N SER A 59 -18.99 14.87 3.16
CA SER A 59 -19.84 15.37 4.25
C SER A 59 -19.69 14.49 5.49
N GLU A 60 -19.68 15.10 6.67
CA GLU A 60 -19.59 14.39 7.96
C GLU A 60 -20.72 13.35 8.11
N GLU A 61 -21.93 13.67 7.63
CA GLU A 61 -23.07 12.75 7.63
C GLU A 61 -22.79 11.48 6.80
N SER A 62 -22.17 11.60 5.63
CA SER A 62 -21.83 10.47 4.77
C SER A 62 -20.71 9.63 5.40
N ILE A 63 -19.69 10.29 5.97
CA ILE A 63 -18.61 9.62 6.69
C ILE A 63 -19.16 8.82 7.87
N LYS A 64 -19.98 9.43 8.72
CA LYS A 64 -20.57 8.77 9.89
C LYS A 64 -21.46 7.59 9.48
N ARG A 65 -22.23 7.74 8.40
CA ARG A 65 -23.11 6.69 7.87
C ARG A 65 -22.32 5.48 7.34
N CYS A 66 -21.22 5.72 6.63
CA CYS A 66 -20.44 4.66 5.98
C CYS A 66 -19.40 4.01 6.91
N PHE A 67 -18.75 4.79 7.77
CA PHE A 67 -17.66 4.34 8.63
C PHE A 67 -18.08 4.13 10.10
N GLY A 68 -19.23 4.67 10.52
CA GLY A 68 -19.72 4.61 11.90
C GLY A 68 -18.98 5.54 12.87
N THR A 69 -18.03 6.34 12.37
CA THR A 69 -17.20 7.27 13.14
C THR A 69 -16.96 8.54 12.35
N GLU A 70 -16.67 9.63 13.05
CA GLU A 70 -16.25 10.94 12.49
C GLU A 70 -14.74 11.18 12.68
N ASP A 71 -14.04 10.27 13.36
CA ASP A 71 -12.60 10.37 13.56
C ASP A 71 -11.83 10.11 12.26
N VAL A 72 -11.18 11.15 11.75
CA VAL A 72 -10.37 11.12 10.52
C VAL A 72 -9.30 10.03 10.57
N ALA A 73 -8.67 9.81 11.72
CA ALA A 73 -7.60 8.81 11.84
C ALA A 73 -8.16 7.39 11.63
N GLU A 74 -9.33 7.12 12.18
CA GLU A 74 -10.00 5.82 12.07
C GLU A 74 -10.60 5.60 10.68
N VAL A 75 -11.18 6.64 10.09
CA VAL A 75 -11.67 6.61 8.70
C VAL A 75 -10.50 6.34 7.75
N ALA A 76 -9.38 7.05 7.92
CA ALA A 76 -8.17 6.84 7.12
C ALA A 76 -7.64 5.41 7.25
N ARG A 77 -7.63 4.81 8.46
CA ARG A 77 -7.30 3.38 8.64
C ARG A 77 -8.16 2.48 7.77
N GLN A 78 -9.47 2.66 7.83
CA GLN A 78 -10.38 1.82 7.07
C GLN A 78 -10.23 2.00 5.57
N ILE A 79 -9.99 3.24 5.10
CA ILE A 79 -9.74 3.54 3.69
C ILE A 79 -8.46 2.86 3.21
N ILE A 80 -7.37 2.88 3.99
CA ILE A 80 -6.11 2.25 3.58
C ILE A 80 -6.23 0.73 3.56
N LEU A 81 -6.85 0.14 4.60
CA LEU A 81 -6.94 -1.31 4.76
C LEU A 81 -7.95 -1.98 3.81
N ARG A 82 -9.04 -1.29 3.47
CA ARG A 82 -10.11 -1.86 2.61
C ARG A 82 -10.14 -1.26 1.22
N GLY A 83 -9.50 -0.11 1.01
CA GLY A 83 -9.52 0.62 -0.23
C GLY A 83 -8.43 0.22 -1.21
N ASN A 84 -8.31 1.00 -2.26
CA ASN A 84 -7.30 0.86 -3.30
C ASN A 84 -6.37 2.08 -3.30
N ILE A 85 -5.07 1.84 -3.31
CA ILE A 85 -4.06 2.90 -3.40
C ILE A 85 -3.74 3.15 -4.87
N GLN A 86 -3.95 4.38 -5.34
CA GLN A 86 -3.60 4.81 -6.68
C GLN A 86 -2.10 5.15 -6.73
N LEU A 87 -1.30 4.16 -7.10
CA LEU A 87 0.13 4.34 -7.37
C LEU A 87 0.37 4.76 -8.82
N THR A 88 1.40 5.57 -9.04
CA THR A 88 1.93 5.78 -10.40
C THR A 88 2.60 4.50 -10.91
N THR A 89 2.75 4.37 -12.23
CA THR A 89 3.45 3.22 -12.85
C THR A 89 4.88 3.07 -12.32
N GLU A 90 5.59 4.19 -12.11
CA GLU A 90 6.95 4.20 -11.58
C GLU A 90 7.00 3.71 -10.14
N GLN A 91 6.12 4.22 -9.27
CA GLN A 91 6.02 3.78 -7.87
C GLN A 91 5.68 2.30 -7.78
N ARG A 92 4.70 1.83 -8.57
CA ARG A 92 4.33 0.41 -8.62
C ARG A 92 5.53 -0.47 -9.00
N HIS A 93 6.29 -0.08 -10.02
CA HIS A 93 7.45 -0.85 -10.48
C HIS A 93 8.58 -0.85 -9.43
N GLU A 94 8.86 0.30 -8.80
CA GLU A 94 9.84 0.38 -7.72
C GLU A 94 9.47 -0.55 -6.56
N MET A 95 8.20 -0.57 -6.18
CA MET A 95 7.69 -1.42 -5.09
C MET A 95 7.74 -2.91 -5.43
N GLN A 96 7.32 -3.28 -6.64
CA GLN A 96 7.46 -4.67 -7.12
C GLN A 96 8.91 -5.11 -7.12
N LYS A 97 9.83 -4.26 -7.58
CA LYS A 97 11.28 -4.57 -7.58
C LYS A 97 11.83 -4.72 -6.16
N ARG A 98 11.38 -3.89 -5.23
CA ARG A 98 11.76 -4.00 -3.81
C ARG A 98 11.29 -5.32 -3.21
N LYS A 99 10.02 -5.68 -3.40
CA LYS A 99 9.46 -6.97 -2.94
C LYS A 99 10.13 -8.16 -3.62
N PHE A 100 10.39 -8.09 -4.93
CA PHE A 100 11.15 -9.11 -5.66
C PHE A 100 12.50 -9.38 -4.99
N ASN A 101 13.26 -8.32 -4.70
CA ASN A 101 14.56 -8.47 -4.04
C ASN A 101 14.43 -9.08 -2.63
N GLN A 102 13.41 -8.69 -1.87
CA GLN A 102 13.15 -9.23 -0.54
C GLN A 102 12.78 -10.71 -0.59
N ILE A 103 11.89 -11.12 -1.49
CA ILE A 103 11.49 -12.52 -1.70
C ILE A 103 12.70 -13.37 -2.08
N VAL A 104 13.49 -12.90 -3.06
CA VAL A 104 14.71 -13.59 -3.50
C VAL A 104 15.68 -13.78 -2.34
N GLU A 105 15.89 -12.76 -1.50
CA GLU A 105 16.78 -12.83 -0.34
C GLU A 105 16.26 -13.82 0.72
N ILE A 106 14.95 -13.80 1.01
CA ILE A 106 14.33 -14.74 1.95
C ILE A 106 14.48 -16.18 1.45
N ILE A 107 14.24 -16.44 0.17
CA ILE A 107 14.40 -17.79 -0.41
C ILE A 107 15.86 -18.20 -0.37
N ALA A 108 16.80 -17.33 -0.77
CA ALA A 108 18.22 -17.64 -0.78
C ALA A 108 18.76 -18.01 0.61
N ARG A 109 18.23 -17.37 1.67
CA ARG A 109 18.64 -17.62 3.05
C ARG A 109 18.01 -18.88 3.66
N ASN A 110 16.78 -19.21 3.27
CA ASN A 110 15.99 -20.26 3.92
C ASN A 110 15.85 -21.55 3.08
N ALA A 111 16.16 -21.52 1.79
CA ALA A 111 16.02 -22.66 0.89
C ALA A 111 17.38 -23.32 0.57
N MET A 112 17.34 -24.63 0.34
CA MET A 112 18.49 -25.46 0.04
C MET A 112 18.11 -26.50 -1.01
N ASP A 113 19.05 -26.84 -1.89
CA ASP A 113 18.87 -27.91 -2.85
C ASP A 113 18.77 -29.27 -2.12
N PRO A 114 17.67 -30.02 -2.27
CA PRO A 114 17.51 -31.29 -1.57
C PRO A 114 18.49 -32.37 -2.02
N ARG A 115 19.03 -32.28 -3.24
CA ARG A 115 19.98 -33.24 -3.84
C ARG A 115 21.41 -32.96 -3.38
N THR A 116 21.86 -31.71 -3.46
CA THR A 116 23.24 -31.34 -3.13
C THR A 116 23.43 -30.86 -1.69
N LYS A 117 22.33 -30.58 -0.97
CA LYS A 117 22.33 -29.98 0.39
C LYS A 117 23.10 -28.65 0.46
N THR A 118 23.10 -27.90 -0.63
CA THR A 118 23.74 -26.58 -0.72
C THR A 118 22.70 -25.49 -0.95
N PRO A 119 22.93 -24.25 -0.47
CA PRO A 119 22.03 -23.13 -0.75
C PRO A 119 21.97 -22.80 -2.23
N HIS A 120 20.83 -22.30 -2.69
CA HIS A 120 20.68 -21.83 -4.07
C HIS A 120 21.27 -20.42 -4.23
N PRO A 121 22.13 -20.18 -5.24
CA PRO A 121 22.62 -18.83 -5.52
C PRO A 121 21.47 -17.88 -5.85
N ARG A 122 21.59 -16.62 -5.42
CA ARG A 122 20.58 -15.57 -5.64
C ARG A 122 20.11 -15.51 -7.09
N LYS A 123 21.06 -15.50 -8.03
CA LYS A 123 20.77 -15.42 -9.47
C LYS A 123 19.94 -16.61 -9.99
N ARG A 124 20.09 -17.80 -9.41
CA ARG A 124 19.32 -18.98 -9.79
C ARG A 124 17.85 -18.83 -9.42
N ILE A 125 17.57 -18.23 -8.26
CA ILE A 125 16.20 -17.95 -7.79
C ILE A 125 15.56 -16.87 -8.65
N GLU A 126 16.29 -15.78 -8.96
CA GLU A 126 15.80 -14.72 -9.85
C GLU A 126 15.34 -15.27 -11.20
N LEU A 127 16.18 -16.10 -11.84
CA LEU A 127 15.84 -16.74 -13.11
C LEU A 127 14.65 -17.68 -13.00
N ALA A 128 14.54 -18.44 -11.91
CA ALA A 128 13.43 -19.36 -11.71
C ALA A 128 12.09 -18.63 -11.54
N ILE A 129 12.08 -17.47 -10.86
CA ILE A 129 10.88 -16.63 -10.70
C ILE A 129 10.45 -16.06 -12.06
N GLU A 130 11.40 -15.64 -12.89
CA GLU A 130 11.16 -15.13 -14.25
C GLU A 130 10.65 -16.24 -15.19
N GLU A 131 11.32 -17.40 -15.22
CA GLU A 131 10.93 -18.58 -16.02
C GLU A 131 9.54 -19.10 -15.64
N ALA A 132 9.19 -19.07 -14.36
CA ALA A 132 7.88 -19.50 -13.87
C ALA A 132 6.77 -18.46 -14.08
N GLY A 133 7.10 -17.24 -14.54
CA GLY A 133 6.12 -16.18 -14.77
C GLY A 133 5.41 -15.72 -13.50
N VAL A 134 6.10 -15.73 -12.35
CA VAL A 134 5.49 -15.37 -11.06
C VAL A 134 5.14 -13.87 -11.05
N HIS A 135 3.86 -13.57 -10.80
CA HIS A 135 3.41 -12.21 -10.61
C HIS A 135 3.63 -11.76 -9.16
N ILE A 136 4.39 -10.68 -8.97
CA ILE A 136 4.65 -10.12 -7.64
C ILE A 136 3.71 -8.95 -7.39
N ASP A 137 2.93 -9.08 -6.33
CA ASP A 137 2.07 -8.00 -5.85
C ASP A 137 2.95 -6.90 -5.20
N PRO A 138 2.77 -5.62 -5.58
CA PRO A 138 3.42 -4.50 -4.88
C PRO A 138 2.95 -4.30 -3.43
N PHE A 139 1.73 -4.74 -3.09
CA PHE A 139 1.08 -4.60 -1.78
C PHE A 139 1.33 -5.81 -0.90
#